data_AF-A0A6N8UDC5-F1
#
_entry.id   AF-A0A6N8UDC5-F1
#
_cell.length_a   1.000
_cell.length_b   1.000
_cell.length_c   1.000
_cell.angle_alpha   90.00
_cell.angle_beta   90.00
_cell.angle_gamma   90.00
#
_symmetry.space_group_name_H-M   'P 1'
#
loop_
_entity.id
_entity.type
_entity.pdbx_description
1 polymer ?
#
loop_
_entity_poly.entity_id
_entity_poly.type
_entity_poly.pdbx_seq_one_letter_code
_entity_poly.pdbx_strand_id
1 'polypeptide(L)'
;MQKIYILILSIFLLISCGTNRARKVDNSVSGRAKTVLSKAYDFYGTPYQYGGTTRKGMDCSGLALVSFAEVGIELPRNSAKQAEYGIKVNIKRVEPGDMLFFNTSGRGISHAGIVDHIKDGEVFFIHASSSKGVMVSSLENSYWNKRFVKAVRYIY
;
A
#
# COMPACT_ATOMS: atom_id res chain seq x y z
N MET A 1 72.61 -13.53 -24.08
CA MET A 1 72.17 -14.69 -23.25
C MET A 1 71.41 -14.15 -22.05
N GLN A 2 70.30 -14.78 -21.62
CA GLN A 2 69.60 -14.55 -20.32
C GLN A 2 68.96 -13.15 -20.08
N LYS A 3 67.92 -12.97 -19.24
CA LYS A 3 66.76 -13.84 -18.85
C LYS A 3 65.71 -13.03 -18.03
N ILE A 4 64.41 -13.04 -18.42
CA ILE A 4 63.21 -12.59 -17.65
C ILE A 4 63.32 -11.08 -17.20
N TYR A 5 62.39 -10.32 -16.58
CA TYR A 5 61.00 -10.41 -16.06
C TYR A 5 60.20 -9.18 -16.58
N ILE A 6 58.85 -9.08 -16.67
CA ILE A 6 57.65 -9.71 -16.06
C ILE A 6 57.11 -9.00 -14.79
N LEU A 7 55.90 -8.43 -14.92
CA LEU A 7 54.99 -7.80 -13.92
C LEU A 7 55.56 -6.60 -13.13
N ILE A 8 54.84 -5.48 -13.00
CA ILE A 8 53.56 -5.35 -12.28
C ILE A 8 52.52 -4.57 -13.11
N LEU A 9 51.35 -5.18 -13.35
CA LEU A 9 50.15 -4.46 -13.77
C LEU A 9 49.33 -4.16 -12.51
N SER A 10 49.37 -2.92 -12.03
CA SER A 10 48.64 -2.46 -10.84
C SER A 10 47.15 -2.29 -11.13
N ILE A 11 46.45 -3.42 -11.27
CA ILE A 11 44.98 -3.45 -11.35
C ILE A 11 44.42 -2.87 -10.05
N PHE A 12 43.94 -1.62 -10.12
CA PHE A 12 43.11 -1.03 -9.07
C PHE A 12 41.76 -1.75 -9.05
N LEU A 13 41.72 -2.85 -8.29
CA LEU A 13 40.52 -3.61 -8.00
C LEU A 13 39.61 -2.77 -7.10
N LEU A 14 38.85 -1.87 -7.73
CA LEU A 14 37.74 -1.17 -7.11
C LEU A 14 36.64 -2.19 -6.79
N ILE A 15 36.77 -2.85 -5.63
CA ILE A 15 35.76 -3.71 -5.04
C ILE A 15 34.59 -2.82 -4.62
N SER A 16 33.75 -2.49 -5.59
CA SER A 16 32.49 -1.78 -5.37
C SER A 16 31.54 -2.72 -4.65
N CYS A 17 31.59 -2.70 -3.32
CA CYS A 17 30.66 -3.41 -2.44
C CYS A 17 29.29 -2.71 -2.41
N GLY A 18 28.70 -2.53 -3.60
CA GLY A 18 27.42 -1.87 -3.83
C GLY A 18 26.29 -2.57 -3.05
N THR A 19 25.56 -1.79 -2.27
CA THR A 19 24.65 -2.32 -1.24
C THR A 19 23.32 -2.81 -1.83
N ASN A 20 23.29 -4.09 -2.22
CA ASN A 20 22.09 -4.82 -2.69
C ASN A 20 20.87 -4.77 -1.74
N ARG A 21 21.01 -4.26 -0.51
CA ARG A 21 19.95 -4.16 0.50
C ARG A 21 18.77 -3.31 0.04
N ALA A 22 19.01 -2.16 -0.60
CA ALA A 22 17.93 -1.27 -1.05
C ALA A 22 17.01 -1.94 -2.07
N ARG A 23 17.57 -2.54 -3.13
CA ARG A 23 16.82 -3.26 -4.17
C ARG A 23 16.04 -4.45 -3.61
N LYS A 24 16.58 -5.15 -2.61
CA LYS A 24 15.87 -6.27 -1.96
C LYS A 24 14.69 -5.80 -1.10
N VAL A 25 14.85 -4.68 -0.38
CA VAL A 25 13.75 -4.07 0.39
C VAL A 25 12.62 -3.60 -0.54
N ASP A 26 12.93 -2.81 -1.57
CA ASP A 26 11.98 -2.32 -2.58
C ASP A 26 11.17 -3.46 -3.24
N ASN A 27 11.83 -4.54 -3.66
CA ASN A 27 11.12 -5.70 -4.22
C ASN A 27 10.26 -6.44 -3.18
N SER A 28 10.63 -6.41 -1.89
CA SER A 28 9.80 -6.96 -0.80
C SER A 28 8.62 -6.04 -0.42
N VAL A 29 8.78 -4.71 -0.57
CA VAL A 29 7.70 -3.70 -0.45
C VAL A 29 6.67 -3.94 -1.55
N SER A 30 7.09 -4.00 -2.82
CA SER A 30 6.23 -4.34 -3.95
C SER A 30 5.57 -5.72 -3.78
N GLY A 31 6.29 -6.71 -3.23
CA GLY A 31 5.75 -8.04 -2.93
C GLY A 31 4.63 -8.01 -1.88
N ARG A 32 4.86 -7.35 -0.74
CA ARG A 32 3.87 -7.23 0.35
C ARG A 32 2.64 -6.43 -0.10
N ALA A 33 2.82 -5.35 -0.86
CA ALA A 33 1.72 -4.62 -1.48
C ALA A 33 0.84 -5.50 -2.39
N LYS A 34 1.46 -6.36 -3.22
CA LYS A 34 0.74 -7.34 -4.06
C LYS A 34 -0.02 -8.37 -3.24
N THR A 35 0.53 -8.87 -2.12
CA THR A 35 -0.20 -9.77 -1.21
C THR A 35 -1.42 -9.08 -0.59
N VAL A 36 -1.26 -7.86 -0.08
CA VAL A 36 -2.36 -7.05 0.49
C VAL A 36 -3.46 -6.82 -0.54
N LEU A 37 -3.11 -6.41 -1.77
CA LEU A 37 -4.09 -6.16 -2.82
C LEU A 37 -4.76 -7.44 -3.33
N SER A 38 -4.01 -8.54 -3.48
CA SER A 38 -4.58 -9.86 -3.79
C SER A 38 -5.64 -10.26 -2.75
N LYS A 39 -5.36 -10.03 -1.46
CA LYS A 39 -6.32 -10.29 -0.38
C LYS A 39 -7.51 -9.34 -0.39
N ALA A 40 -7.34 -8.08 -0.78
CA ALA A 40 -8.45 -7.15 -0.94
C ALA A 40 -9.38 -7.55 -2.11
N TYR A 41 -8.80 -7.95 -3.24
CA TYR A 41 -9.53 -8.48 -4.40
C TYR A 41 -10.25 -9.80 -4.11
N ASP A 42 -9.73 -10.60 -3.19
CA ASP A 42 -10.37 -11.81 -2.70
C ASP A 42 -11.81 -11.52 -2.23
N PHE A 43 -12.08 -10.33 -1.69
CA PHE A 43 -13.41 -9.88 -1.26
C PHE A 43 -14.18 -9.05 -2.30
N TYR A 44 -13.70 -8.88 -3.53
CA TYR A 44 -14.36 -8.03 -4.54
C TYR A 44 -15.84 -8.41 -4.75
N GLY A 45 -16.73 -7.42 -4.80
CA GLY A 45 -18.19 -7.60 -4.87
C GLY A 45 -18.87 -7.97 -3.54
N THR A 46 -18.14 -8.25 -2.46
CA THR A 46 -18.73 -8.55 -1.15
C THR A 46 -19.59 -7.38 -0.65
N PRO A 47 -20.87 -7.59 -0.26
CA PRO A 47 -21.75 -6.53 0.23
C PRO A 47 -21.18 -5.79 1.44
N TYR A 48 -21.59 -4.52 1.60
CA TYR A 48 -21.20 -3.75 2.77
C TYR A 48 -21.96 -4.22 4.02
N GLN A 49 -21.22 -4.45 5.11
CA GLN A 49 -21.79 -4.68 6.44
C GLN A 49 -20.90 -3.99 7.48
N TYR A 50 -21.46 -3.06 8.26
CA TYR A 50 -20.75 -2.44 9.37
C TYR A 50 -20.32 -3.50 10.41
N GLY A 51 -19.05 -3.48 10.82
CA GLY A 51 -18.45 -4.54 11.65
C GLY A 51 -17.97 -5.76 10.85
N GLY A 52 -18.37 -5.90 9.58
CA GLY A 52 -18.05 -7.03 8.72
C GLY A 52 -16.57 -7.17 8.33
N THR A 53 -16.10 -8.42 8.28
CA THR A 53 -14.74 -8.84 7.93
C THR A 53 -14.72 -10.10 7.03
N THR A 54 -15.84 -10.44 6.38
CA THR A 54 -16.01 -11.75 5.70
C THR A 54 -16.66 -11.62 4.33
N ARG A 55 -16.62 -12.67 3.50
CA ARG A 55 -17.34 -12.73 2.20
C ARG A 55 -18.87 -12.61 2.30
N LYS A 56 -19.46 -12.66 3.50
CA LYS A 56 -20.91 -12.38 3.73
C LYS A 56 -21.20 -10.90 3.97
N GLY A 57 -20.19 -10.11 4.33
CA GLY A 57 -20.33 -8.71 4.70
C GLY A 57 -19.02 -8.11 5.19
N MET A 58 -18.68 -6.93 4.66
CA MET A 58 -17.40 -6.25 4.85
C MET A 58 -17.58 -4.74 5.09
N ASP A 59 -16.77 -4.11 5.96
CA ASP A 59 -16.62 -2.64 5.97
C ASP A 59 -15.21 -2.19 5.55
N CYS A 60 -15.05 -0.89 5.32
CA CYS A 60 -13.83 -0.27 4.79
C CYS A 60 -12.60 -0.49 5.67
N SER A 61 -12.76 -0.43 7.00
CA SER A 61 -11.71 -0.77 7.96
C SER A 61 -11.52 -2.27 8.14
N GLY A 62 -12.58 -3.06 8.00
CA GLY A 62 -12.53 -4.52 7.99
C GLY A 62 -11.70 -5.07 6.82
N LEU A 63 -11.91 -4.51 5.62
CA LEU A 63 -11.18 -4.88 4.40
C LEU A 63 -9.68 -4.62 4.55
N ALA A 64 -9.30 -3.45 5.07
CA ALA A 64 -7.91 -3.15 5.38
C ALA A 64 -7.33 -4.15 6.40
N LEU A 65 -8.04 -4.38 7.52
CA LEU A 65 -7.59 -5.27 8.59
C LEU A 65 -7.30 -6.69 8.06
N VAL A 66 -8.22 -7.30 7.30
CA VAL A 66 -8.00 -8.66 6.77
C VAL A 66 -6.94 -8.72 5.67
N SER A 67 -6.73 -7.62 4.93
CA SER A 67 -5.75 -7.57 3.84
C SER A 67 -4.32 -7.38 4.36
N PHE A 68 -4.14 -6.57 5.40
CA PHE A 68 -2.83 -6.34 6.04
C PHE A 68 -2.41 -7.46 7.00
N ALA A 69 -3.35 -8.23 7.54
CA ALA A 69 -3.05 -9.43 8.33
C ALA A 69 -2.22 -10.47 7.56
N GLU A 70 -2.45 -10.66 6.24
CA GLU A 70 -1.70 -11.59 5.39
C GLU A 70 -0.20 -11.25 5.26
N VAL A 71 0.19 -10.00 5.59
CA VAL A 71 1.59 -9.57 5.65
C VAL A 71 2.09 -9.36 7.08
N GLY A 72 1.32 -9.81 8.08
CA GLY A 72 1.67 -9.71 9.51
C GLY A 72 1.52 -8.31 10.10
N ILE A 73 0.63 -7.47 9.55
CA ILE A 73 0.35 -6.13 10.07
C ILE A 73 -1.03 -6.12 10.74
N GLU A 74 -1.03 -6.12 12.08
CA GLU A 74 -2.25 -6.12 12.89
C GLU A 74 -2.83 -4.70 13.03
N LEU A 75 -3.79 -4.38 12.16
CA LEU A 75 -4.44 -3.07 12.16
C LEU A 75 -5.54 -2.94 13.23
N PRO A 76 -5.67 -1.77 13.89
CA PRO A 76 -6.84 -1.44 14.70
C PRO A 76 -8.15 -1.60 13.91
N ARG A 77 -9.23 -2.01 14.57
CA ARG A 77 -10.51 -2.27 13.88
C ARG A 77 -11.24 -1.03 13.31
N ASN A 78 -10.79 0.17 13.67
CA ASN A 78 -11.44 1.44 13.33
C ASN A 78 -10.57 2.29 12.38
N SER A 79 -11.17 2.85 11.33
CA SER A 79 -10.48 3.59 10.27
C SER A 79 -9.74 4.86 10.73
N ALA A 80 -10.20 5.55 11.78
CA ALA A 80 -9.47 6.70 12.33
C ALA A 80 -8.15 6.26 12.99
N LYS A 81 -8.19 5.19 13.81
CA LYS A 81 -6.99 4.59 14.41
C LYS A 81 -6.05 3.96 13.38
N GLN A 82 -6.60 3.32 12.33
CA GLN A 82 -5.81 2.85 11.18
C GLN A 82 -5.04 3.99 10.51
N ALA A 83 -5.60 5.19 10.49
CA ALA A 83 -4.96 6.38 9.92
C ALA A 83 -3.83 6.96 10.80
N GLU A 84 -3.63 6.45 12.02
CA GLU A 84 -2.58 6.84 12.97
C GLU A 84 -1.44 5.81 13.03
N TYR A 85 -1.66 4.59 12.52
CA TYR A 85 -0.76 3.44 12.62
C TYR A 85 0.45 3.48 11.65
N GLY A 86 0.73 4.61 10.99
CA GLY A 86 1.80 4.69 9.99
C GLY A 86 2.22 6.12 9.61
N ILE A 87 3.18 6.22 8.69
CA ILE A 87 3.72 7.51 8.22
C ILE A 87 2.79 8.16 7.20
N LYS A 88 2.56 9.47 7.34
CA LYS A 88 1.77 10.25 6.38
C LYS A 88 2.50 10.35 5.04
N VAL A 89 1.84 9.97 3.96
CA VAL A 89 2.36 10.06 2.59
C VAL A 89 1.75 11.27 1.87
N ASN A 90 2.53 11.92 1.01
CA ASN A 90 2.02 12.94 0.10
C ASN A 90 1.28 12.27 -1.06
N ILE A 91 0.09 12.74 -1.45
CA ILE A 91 -0.71 12.07 -2.47
C ILE A 91 -0.01 11.92 -3.83
N LYS A 92 0.98 12.77 -4.16
CA LYS A 92 1.83 12.64 -5.36
C LYS A 92 2.97 11.61 -5.23
N ARG A 93 3.00 10.84 -4.13
CA ARG A 93 3.98 9.81 -3.80
C ARG A 93 3.35 8.57 -3.17
N VAL A 94 2.03 8.37 -3.35
CA VAL A 94 1.43 7.09 -2.94
C VAL A 94 1.88 5.98 -3.89
N GLU A 95 1.89 4.76 -3.38
CA GLU A 95 2.20 3.54 -4.10
C GLU A 95 1.05 2.52 -3.88
N PRO A 96 0.89 1.51 -4.76
CA PRO A 96 0.02 0.37 -4.48
C PRO A 96 0.28 -0.22 -3.09
N GLY A 97 -0.78 -0.46 -2.34
CA GLY A 97 -0.70 -0.89 -0.94
C GLY A 97 -0.61 0.23 0.10
N ASP A 98 -0.57 1.52 -0.28
CA ASP A 98 -0.82 2.62 0.67
C ASP A 98 -2.29 2.70 1.10
N MET A 99 -2.58 3.35 2.22
CA MET A 99 -3.94 3.58 2.70
C MET A 99 -4.40 5.01 2.46
N LEU A 100 -5.59 5.19 1.88
CA LEU A 100 -6.30 6.47 1.76
C LEU A 100 -7.41 6.56 2.80
N PHE A 101 -7.54 7.72 3.45
CA PHE A 101 -8.56 7.98 4.47
C PHE A 101 -9.44 9.17 4.12
N PHE A 102 -10.74 9.05 4.42
CA PHE A 102 -11.76 9.99 3.97
C PHE A 102 -12.74 10.40 5.09
N ASN A 103 -13.24 11.63 5.01
CA ASN A 103 -14.34 12.16 5.83
C ASN A 103 -15.68 12.04 5.06
N THR A 104 -16.31 10.88 5.18
CA THR A 104 -17.65 10.63 4.59
C THR A 104 -18.80 11.10 5.48
N SER A 105 -18.57 11.24 6.79
CA SER A 105 -19.59 11.51 7.82
C SER A 105 -19.70 12.98 8.25
N GLY A 106 -18.84 13.85 7.72
CA GLY A 106 -18.63 15.23 8.18
C GLY A 106 -17.75 15.36 9.43
N ARG A 107 -17.66 14.33 10.28
CA ARG A 107 -17.11 14.40 11.65
C ARG A 107 -15.71 13.78 11.82
N GLY A 108 -14.90 13.75 10.77
CA GLY A 108 -13.53 13.24 10.80
C GLY A 108 -13.35 11.99 9.92
N ILE A 109 -12.27 11.23 10.13
CA ILE A 109 -12.02 10.02 9.35
C ILE A 109 -13.09 8.96 9.65
N SER A 110 -13.87 8.61 8.64
CA SER A 110 -14.99 7.66 8.74
C SER A 110 -15.04 6.65 7.60
N HIS A 111 -14.09 6.69 6.67
CA HIS A 111 -13.94 5.72 5.59
C HIS A 111 -12.48 5.55 5.20
N ALA A 112 -12.14 4.40 4.63
CA ALA A 112 -10.79 4.01 4.26
C ALA A 112 -10.78 3.18 2.96
N GLY A 113 -9.62 3.11 2.29
CA GLY A 113 -9.39 2.25 1.13
C GLY A 113 -7.91 2.05 0.87
N ILE A 114 -7.56 0.97 0.18
CA ILE A 114 -6.18 0.62 -0.16
C ILE A 114 -5.89 1.12 -1.58
N VAL A 115 -4.80 1.86 -1.80
CA VAL A 115 -4.34 2.25 -3.14
C VAL A 115 -4.08 0.99 -3.95
N ASP A 116 -4.79 0.87 -5.05
CA ASP A 116 -4.82 -0.32 -5.90
C ASP A 116 -3.81 -0.19 -7.03
N HIS A 117 -3.96 0.85 -7.84
CA HIS A 117 -3.00 1.21 -8.88
C HIS A 117 -3.01 2.71 -9.15
N ILE A 118 -2.03 3.15 -9.94
CA ILE A 118 -1.91 4.53 -10.41
C ILE A 118 -1.81 4.46 -11.92
N LYS A 119 -2.62 5.24 -12.64
CA LYS A 119 -2.66 5.27 -14.10
C LYS A 119 -2.74 6.72 -14.56
N ASP A 120 -1.84 7.12 -15.46
CA ASP A 120 -1.80 8.45 -16.07
C ASP A 120 -1.74 9.63 -15.05
N GLY A 121 -1.38 9.34 -13.80
CA GLY A 121 -1.37 10.27 -12.66
C GLY A 121 -2.56 10.13 -11.70
N GLU A 122 -3.66 9.53 -12.16
CA GLU A 122 -4.86 9.25 -11.37
C GLU A 122 -4.62 8.08 -10.39
N VAL A 123 -5.10 8.24 -9.15
CA VAL A 123 -5.00 7.23 -8.09
C VAL A 123 -6.29 6.43 -8.00
N PHE A 124 -6.20 5.11 -8.14
CA PHE A 124 -7.30 4.17 -7.94
C PHE A 124 -7.14 3.43 -6.60
N PHE A 125 -8.25 3.11 -5.95
CA PHE A 125 -8.24 2.45 -4.64
C PHE A 125 -9.40 1.47 -4.45
N ILE A 126 -9.12 0.32 -3.83
CA ILE A 126 -10.11 -0.69 -3.47
C ILE A 126 -10.66 -0.43 -2.05
N HIS A 127 -11.99 -0.47 -1.90
CA HIS A 127 -12.67 -0.21 -0.63
C HIS A 127 -14.06 -0.85 -0.58
N ALA A 128 -14.59 -1.09 0.62
CA ALA A 128 -15.98 -1.51 0.82
C ALA A 128 -16.93 -0.30 0.79
N SER A 129 -17.54 -0.05 -0.37
CA SER A 129 -18.53 1.00 -0.60
C SER A 129 -19.86 0.67 0.07
N SER A 130 -20.41 1.58 0.87
CA SER A 130 -21.65 1.36 1.64
C SER A 130 -22.89 1.03 0.80
N SER A 131 -22.90 1.36 -0.49
CA SER A 131 -24.01 1.10 -1.43
C SER A 131 -23.67 0.10 -2.56
N LYS A 132 -22.41 -0.34 -2.68
CA LYS A 132 -21.94 -1.19 -3.79
C LYS A 132 -21.04 -2.36 -3.38
N GLY A 133 -20.75 -2.53 -2.09
CA GLY A 133 -19.82 -3.54 -1.62
C GLY A 133 -18.37 -3.22 -1.95
N VAL A 134 -17.49 -4.22 -1.87
CA VAL A 134 -16.06 -4.08 -2.20
C VAL A 134 -15.88 -3.80 -3.69
N MET A 135 -15.31 -2.64 -4.02
CA MET A 135 -15.10 -2.18 -5.39
C MET A 135 -13.85 -1.30 -5.49
N VAL A 136 -13.31 -1.13 -6.71
CA VAL A 136 -12.31 -0.10 -6.99
C VAL A 136 -13.01 1.24 -7.29
N SER A 137 -12.41 2.35 -6.87
CA SER A 137 -12.85 3.71 -7.19
C SER A 137 -11.68 4.60 -7.55
N SER A 138 -11.95 5.61 -8.39
CA SER A 138 -11.04 6.71 -8.71
C SER A 138 -11.04 7.75 -7.59
N LEU A 139 -9.88 8.36 -7.31
CA LEU A 139 -9.72 9.47 -6.37
C LEU A 139 -10.05 10.83 -7.00
N GLU A 140 -10.07 10.95 -8.32
CA GLU A 140 -10.50 12.16 -9.03
C GLU A 140 -12.03 12.28 -9.10
N ASN A 141 -12.75 11.17 -8.89
CA ASN A 141 -14.19 11.18 -8.68
C ASN A 141 -14.59 12.24 -7.62
N SER A 142 -15.47 13.15 -8.00
CA SER A 142 -15.80 14.34 -7.22
C SER A 142 -16.43 14.07 -5.84
N TYR A 143 -16.95 12.86 -5.59
CA TYR A 143 -17.37 12.44 -4.25
C TYR A 143 -16.17 12.14 -3.34
N TRP A 144 -15.20 11.37 -3.84
CA TRP A 144 -14.02 10.93 -3.09
C TRP A 144 -12.98 12.02 -2.94
N ASN A 145 -12.72 12.77 -4.02
CA ASN A 145 -11.76 13.87 -4.05
C ASN A 145 -12.03 14.89 -2.94
N LYS A 146 -13.28 15.37 -2.85
CA LYS A 146 -13.75 16.34 -1.85
C LYS A 146 -13.77 15.81 -0.41
N ARG A 147 -13.54 14.51 -0.21
CA ARG A 147 -13.60 13.84 1.11
C ARG A 147 -12.25 13.29 1.56
N PHE A 148 -11.22 13.31 0.70
CA PHE A 148 -9.89 12.82 1.03
C PHE A 148 -9.25 13.66 2.15
N VAL A 149 -8.66 12.99 3.14
CA VAL A 149 -8.06 13.62 4.34
C VAL A 149 -6.54 13.44 4.36
N LYS A 150 -6.07 12.20 4.21
CA LYS A 150 -4.63 11.86 4.17
C LYS A 150 -4.39 10.48 3.56
N ALA A 151 -3.19 10.29 3.04
CA ALA A 151 -2.64 8.97 2.74
C ALA A 151 -1.64 8.56 3.83
N VAL A 152 -1.50 7.25 4.08
CA VAL A 152 -0.63 6.67 5.10
C VAL A 152 0.03 5.39 4.56
N ARG A 153 1.33 5.21 4.83
CA ARG A 153 2.06 3.96 4.61
C ARG A 153 2.36 3.29 5.95
N TYR A 154 2.07 2.00 6.06
CA TYR A 154 2.51 1.19 7.20
C TYR A 154 3.95 0.74 7.00
N ILE A 155 4.75 0.80 8.06
CA ILE A 155 6.15 0.39 8.04
C ILE A 155 6.24 -1.10 8.37
N TYR A 156 7.22 -1.78 7.76
CA TYR A 156 7.55 -3.20 7.92
C TYR A 156 8.98 -3.47 7.44
#